data_AF-A0A5C3LLA2-F1
#
_entry.id   AF-A0A5C3LLA2-F1
#
_cell.length_a   1.000
_cell.length_b   1.000
_cell.length_c   1.000
_cell.angle_alpha   90.00
_cell.angle_beta   90.00
_cell.angle_gamma   90.00
#
_symmetry.space_group_name_H-M   'P 1'
#
loop_
_entity.id
_entity.type
_entity.pdbx_description
1 polymer ?
#
loop_
_entity_poly.entity_id
_entity_poly.type
_entity_poly.pdbx_seq_one_letter_code
_entity_poly.pdbx_strand_id
1 'polypeptide(L)'
;MAFAGAKHVLINELTQFDIQVRAEDSKAKIDAIAEGAFHNSAERFDPPNCHPETRKAIIKAIGMWVNNQKRTSSIMWLYGPTGAGKSAILQRVAEICNNEKKLCASFFFSRTVAMRNNYTHLFSTIIYQIVLAIPETKPFVVQAIEKDLTLFSQSLEVQIRSLILDPLVHAMSTGAGLSRKLPQLILIDGLDECVNKEGQVAILKAISCIKLLTTSLALDQSINPNKDIEVFLRSCFIDIKQSHTMRPFSELWPSNDVIDTLVKRSSGQFIYASVVMKPPHETPGCDSRIYPLWR
;
A
#
# COMPACT_ATOMS: atom_id res chain seq x y z
N MET A 1 11.73 32.02 6.61
CA MET A 1 11.07 33.31 6.29
C MET A 1 9.94 33.00 5.32
N ALA A 2 8.74 32.77 5.83
CA ALA A 2 7.70 33.77 6.11
C ALA A 2 6.91 34.12 4.83
N PHE A 3 5.84 33.34 4.58
CA PHE A 3 4.71 33.84 3.79
C PHE A 3 3.81 34.66 4.71
N ALA A 4 4.22 35.91 4.96
CA ALA A 4 3.39 36.92 5.60
C ALA A 4 2.83 37.85 4.51
N GLY A 5 1.50 37.91 4.34
CA GLY A 5 0.85 38.97 3.57
C GLY A 5 -0.28 38.59 2.61
N ALA A 6 -0.61 37.32 2.38
CA ALA A 6 -1.70 36.97 1.46
C ALA A 6 -3.08 37.07 2.15
N LYS A 7 -3.73 38.24 2.05
CA LYS A 7 -5.18 38.37 2.27
C LYS A 7 -5.89 38.13 0.95
N HIS A 8 -6.77 37.13 0.92
CA HIS A 8 -7.61 36.68 -0.21
C HIS A 8 -6.91 35.76 -1.22
N VAL A 9 -6.88 34.46 -0.90
CA VAL A 9 -6.80 33.39 -1.91
C VAL A 9 -8.13 32.63 -1.86
N LEU A 10 -8.97 32.83 -2.87
CA LEU A 10 -10.16 32.02 -3.13
C LEU A 10 -9.72 30.83 -3.99
N ILE A 11 -9.76 29.62 -3.42
CA ILE A 11 -9.55 28.36 -4.16
C ILE A 11 -10.90 27.65 -4.27
N ASN A 12 -11.31 27.40 -5.51
CA ASN A 12 -12.55 26.74 -5.92
C ASN A 12 -12.84 25.44 -5.14
N GLU A 13 -13.95 25.48 -4.39
CA GLU A 13 -14.89 24.40 -4.04
C GLU A 13 -14.35 23.06 -3.51
N LEU A 14 -13.88 23.12 -2.25
CA LEU A 14 -14.00 22.20 -1.10
C LEU A 14 -13.74 20.68 -1.24
N THR A 15 -12.64 20.21 -0.63
CA THR A 15 -12.59 19.02 0.26
C THR A 15 -11.38 19.04 1.23
N GLN A 16 -11.61 19.47 2.47
CA GLN A 16 -11.17 18.82 3.72
C GLN A 16 -12.39 17.94 4.14
N PHE A 17 -12.40 17.08 5.17
CA PHE A 17 -13.68 16.42 5.56
C PHE A 17 -14.56 17.42 6.34
N ASP A 18 -14.98 18.48 5.64
CA ASP A 18 -14.55 19.90 5.75
C ASP A 18 -14.51 20.51 7.18
N ILE A 19 -13.86 21.68 7.36
CA ILE A 19 -13.75 22.56 8.58
C ILE A 19 -15.02 22.69 9.48
N GLN A 20 -16.17 22.12 9.12
CA GLN A 20 -17.50 22.64 9.38
C GLN A 20 -18.52 21.62 9.94
N VAL A 21 -18.23 20.93 11.04
CA VAL A 21 -19.33 20.57 11.97
C VAL A 21 -19.88 21.83 12.71
N ARG A 22 -19.37 23.02 12.37
CA ARG A 22 -19.63 24.36 12.95
C ARG A 22 -18.84 24.64 14.23
N ALA A 23 -18.12 25.76 14.16
CA ALA A 23 -17.64 26.66 15.23
C ALA A 23 -16.67 26.14 16.32
N GLU A 24 -15.62 26.92 16.56
CA GLU A 24 -15.08 27.23 17.89
C GLU A 24 -14.64 26.08 18.82
N ASP A 25 -13.80 25.16 18.34
CA ASP A 25 -12.99 24.31 19.24
C ASP A 25 -11.70 23.87 18.52
N SER A 26 -10.79 24.83 18.36
CA SER A 26 -9.60 24.78 17.52
C SER A 26 -8.48 23.83 18.01
N LYS A 27 -8.82 22.71 18.66
CA LYS A 27 -7.83 21.72 19.13
C LYS A 27 -8.21 20.24 18.98
N ALA A 28 -9.42 19.89 18.53
CA ALA A 28 -9.90 18.51 18.53
C ALA A 28 -10.03 17.83 17.15
N LYS A 29 -9.53 18.42 16.05
CA LYS A 29 -9.93 18.05 14.67
C LYS A 29 -8.84 17.50 13.73
N ILE A 30 -7.67 17.12 14.23
CA ILE A 30 -6.58 16.51 13.43
C ILE A 30 -6.53 14.97 13.58
N ASP A 31 -7.24 14.39 14.56
CA ASP A 31 -6.91 13.04 15.06
C ASP A 31 -7.68 11.87 14.43
N ALA A 32 -8.55 12.09 13.43
CA ALA A 32 -9.43 11.02 12.94
C ALA A 32 -8.83 10.16 11.81
N ILE A 33 -7.95 10.74 10.96
CA ILE A 33 -7.38 10.06 9.78
C ILE A 33 -5.88 9.83 9.94
N ALA A 34 -5.39 8.72 9.39
CA ALA A 34 -3.97 8.40 9.35
C ALA A 34 -3.42 8.73 7.94
N GLU A 35 -3.10 10.00 7.68
CA GLU A 35 -2.55 10.45 6.38
C GLU A 35 -1.25 9.69 6.02
N GLY A 36 -0.45 9.35 7.02
CA GLY A 36 0.72 8.46 6.91
C GLY A 36 0.46 7.09 6.26
N ALA A 37 -0.81 6.64 6.24
CA ALA A 37 -1.19 5.34 5.69
C ALA A 37 -1.42 5.36 4.18
N PHE A 38 -1.46 6.53 3.52
CA PHE A 38 -1.68 6.61 2.08
C PHE A 38 -0.50 6.04 1.29
N HIS A 39 -0.76 5.48 0.11
CA HIS A 39 0.28 4.94 -0.77
C HIS A 39 1.35 5.98 -1.17
N ASN A 40 0.97 7.26 -1.20
CA ASN A 40 1.79 8.41 -1.61
C ASN A 40 2.16 9.36 -0.45
N SER A 41 2.02 8.92 0.81
CA SER A 41 2.36 9.74 1.97
C SER A 41 3.86 9.98 2.09
N ALA A 42 4.26 11.20 2.47
CA ALA A 42 5.65 11.56 2.74
C ALA A 42 6.23 10.79 3.94
N GLU A 43 5.39 10.35 4.89
CA GLU A 43 5.82 9.45 5.99
C GLU A 43 6.30 8.08 5.49
N ARG A 44 5.98 7.74 4.24
CA ARG A 44 6.39 6.53 3.56
C ARG A 44 7.48 6.82 2.52
N PHE A 45 8.22 7.92 2.67
CA PHE A 45 9.36 8.24 1.81
C PHE A 45 10.33 7.05 1.73
N ASP A 46 10.85 6.82 0.53
CA ASP A 46 11.52 5.58 0.14
C ASP A 46 10.68 4.32 0.46
N PRO A 47 9.44 4.23 -0.08
CA PRO A 47 8.57 3.11 0.25
C PRO A 47 9.17 1.81 -0.31
N PRO A 48 8.81 0.65 0.27
CA PRO A 48 9.23 -0.63 -0.29
C PRO A 48 8.89 -0.69 -1.78
N ASN A 49 9.91 -0.92 -2.62
CA ASN A 49 9.74 -0.90 -4.06
C ASN A 49 10.21 -2.22 -4.68
N CYS A 50 9.50 -2.67 -5.72
CA CYS A 50 9.96 -3.77 -6.53
C CYS A 50 11.01 -3.28 -7.51
N HIS A 51 12.08 -4.06 -7.68
CA HIS A 51 13.00 -3.81 -8.79
C HIS A 51 12.22 -3.89 -10.12
N PRO A 52 12.37 -2.92 -11.06
CA PRO A 52 11.51 -2.80 -12.24
C PRO A 52 11.38 -4.09 -13.08
N GLU A 53 12.45 -4.88 -13.11
CA GLU A 53 12.55 -6.12 -13.88
C GLU A 53 12.04 -7.38 -13.16
N THR A 54 11.58 -7.25 -11.91
CA THR A 54 11.13 -8.38 -11.07
C THR A 54 9.63 -8.33 -10.79
N ARG A 55 9.05 -9.43 -10.31
CA ARG A 55 7.64 -9.48 -9.85
C ARG A 55 6.63 -9.10 -10.94
N LYS A 56 7.05 -9.09 -12.21
CA LYS A 56 6.20 -8.74 -13.36
C LYS A 56 5.01 -9.68 -13.49
N ALA A 57 5.23 -10.98 -13.31
CA ALA A 57 4.17 -11.97 -13.40
C ALA A 57 3.07 -11.75 -12.35
N ILE A 58 3.45 -11.47 -11.10
CA ILE A 58 2.49 -11.26 -10.01
C ILE A 58 1.76 -9.94 -10.13
N ILE A 59 2.47 -8.86 -10.46
CA ILE A 59 1.86 -7.54 -10.71
C ILE A 59 0.87 -7.64 -11.88
N LYS A 60 1.23 -8.36 -12.94
CA LYS A 60 0.34 -8.63 -14.07
C LYS A 60 -0.88 -9.46 -13.64
N ALA A 61 -0.71 -10.49 -12.81
CA ALA A 61 -1.83 -11.28 -12.31
C ALA A 61 -2.83 -10.43 -11.49
N ILE A 62 -2.32 -9.58 -10.60
CA ILE A 62 -3.15 -8.64 -9.83
C ILE A 62 -3.84 -7.66 -10.78
N GLY A 63 -3.12 -7.07 -11.74
CA GLY A 63 -3.69 -6.18 -12.74
C GLY A 63 -4.79 -6.84 -13.58
N MET A 64 -4.60 -8.09 -14.00
CA MET A 64 -5.64 -8.86 -14.71
C MET A 64 -6.88 -9.07 -13.85
N TRP A 65 -6.71 -9.36 -12.55
CA TRP A 65 -7.84 -9.49 -11.62
C TRP A 65 -8.58 -8.17 -11.41
N VAL A 66 -7.86 -7.06 -11.19
CA VAL A 66 -8.46 -5.72 -11.01
C VAL A 66 -9.28 -5.32 -12.24
N ASN A 67 -8.81 -5.67 -13.44
CA ASN A 67 -9.47 -5.32 -14.71
C ASN A 67 -10.56 -6.29 -15.14
N ASN A 68 -10.74 -7.42 -14.44
CA ASN A 68 -11.71 -8.43 -14.85
C ASN A 68 -13.12 -8.07 -14.37
N GLN A 69 -13.93 -7.48 -15.27
CA GLN A 69 -15.33 -7.15 -15.00
C GLN A 69 -16.23 -8.38 -14.72
N LYS A 70 -15.78 -9.58 -15.11
CA LYS A 70 -16.50 -10.84 -14.88
C LYS A 70 -15.99 -11.59 -13.64
N ARG A 71 -15.10 -10.98 -12.84
CA ARG A 71 -14.59 -11.64 -11.63
C ARG A 71 -15.72 -11.91 -10.66
N THR A 72 -15.73 -13.12 -10.11
CA THR A 72 -16.65 -13.50 -9.04
C THR A 72 -16.10 -13.09 -7.67
N SER A 73 -14.77 -13.01 -7.52
CA SER A 73 -14.10 -12.60 -6.29
C SER A 73 -13.92 -11.09 -6.18
N SER A 74 -14.28 -10.56 -5.01
CA SER A 74 -14.15 -9.14 -4.68
C SER A 74 -12.99 -8.85 -3.73
N ILE A 75 -12.47 -9.88 -3.04
CA ILE A 75 -11.27 -9.80 -2.21
C ILE A 75 -10.17 -10.63 -2.85
N MET A 76 -8.96 -10.08 -2.93
CA MET A 76 -7.74 -10.83 -3.21
C MET A 76 -6.84 -10.82 -1.98
N TRP A 77 -6.49 -12.00 -1.48
CA TRP A 77 -5.56 -12.17 -0.37
C TRP A 77 -4.15 -12.50 -0.90
N LEU A 78 -3.23 -11.53 -0.88
CA LEU A 78 -1.82 -11.76 -1.22
C LEU A 78 -1.07 -12.21 0.03
N TYR A 79 -0.54 -13.43 0.02
CA TYR A 79 0.16 -13.99 1.17
C TYR A 79 1.48 -14.64 0.78
N GLY A 80 2.38 -14.79 1.75
CA GLY A 80 3.71 -15.34 1.55
C GLY A 80 4.60 -15.06 2.75
N PRO A 81 5.80 -15.66 2.79
CA PRO A 81 6.70 -15.51 3.93
C PRO A 81 7.14 -14.06 4.16
N THR A 82 7.61 -13.77 5.37
CA THR A 82 8.27 -12.49 5.68
C THR A 82 9.44 -12.27 4.73
N GLY A 83 9.65 -11.03 4.28
CA GLY A 83 10.74 -10.71 3.34
C GLY A 83 10.48 -11.14 1.88
N ALA A 84 9.31 -11.70 1.55
CA ALA A 84 8.93 -12.01 0.16
C ALA A 84 8.62 -10.76 -0.69
N GLY A 85 8.51 -9.57 -0.08
CA GLY A 85 8.24 -8.33 -0.81
C GLY A 85 6.76 -8.02 -1.05
N LYS A 86 5.84 -8.53 -0.20
CA LYS A 86 4.40 -8.26 -0.28
C LYS A 86 4.10 -6.75 -0.32
N SER A 87 4.59 -6.00 0.65
CA SER A 87 4.40 -4.54 0.72
C SER A 87 4.97 -3.81 -0.49
N ALA A 88 6.10 -4.28 -1.05
CA ALA A 88 6.67 -3.73 -2.28
C ALA A 88 5.79 -3.99 -3.51
N ILE A 89 5.19 -5.18 -3.61
CA ILE A 89 4.24 -5.51 -4.66
C ILE A 89 2.97 -4.65 -4.52
N LEU A 90 2.40 -4.54 -3.31
CA LEU A 90 1.21 -3.69 -3.08
C LEU A 90 1.51 -2.21 -3.34
N GLN A 91 2.68 -1.71 -2.94
CA GLN A 91 3.11 -0.35 -3.26
C GLN A 91 3.13 -0.14 -4.78
N ARG A 92 3.76 -1.05 -5.52
CA ARG A 92 3.84 -0.94 -6.98
C ARG A 92 2.47 -1.02 -7.65
N VAL A 93 1.59 -1.89 -7.17
CA VAL A 93 0.20 -1.98 -7.64
C VAL A 93 -0.56 -0.69 -7.34
N ALA A 94 -0.39 -0.10 -6.15
CA ALA A 94 -1.02 1.17 -5.80
C ALA A 94 -0.64 2.28 -6.78
N GLU A 95 0.65 2.42 -7.09
CA GLU A 95 1.15 3.42 -8.05
C GLU A 95 0.57 3.22 -9.45
N ILE A 96 0.61 1.99 -9.97
CA ILE A 96 0.07 1.65 -11.30
C ILE A 96 -1.43 1.96 -11.33
N CYS A 97 -2.20 1.47 -10.35
CA CYS A 97 -3.64 1.66 -10.31
C CYS A 97 -4.05 3.11 -10.03
N ASN A 98 -3.23 3.89 -9.31
CA ASN A 98 -3.46 5.33 -9.13
C ASN A 98 -3.30 6.08 -10.46
N ASN A 99 -2.25 5.78 -11.22
CA ASN A 99 -2.02 6.36 -12.54
C ASN A 99 -3.13 5.98 -13.53
N GLU A 100 -3.65 4.76 -13.43
CA GLU A 100 -4.78 4.27 -14.24
C GLU A 100 -6.17 4.72 -13.73
N LYS A 101 -6.24 5.53 -12.66
CA LYS A 101 -7.50 5.98 -12.02
C LYS A 101 -8.41 4.83 -11.54
N LYS A 102 -7.79 3.75 -11.09
CA LYS A 102 -8.46 2.54 -10.55
C LYS A 102 -8.34 2.40 -9.03
N LEU A 103 -7.32 3.01 -8.43
CA LEU A 103 -7.13 3.02 -6.98
C LEU A 103 -8.15 3.96 -6.34
N CYS A 104 -8.95 3.42 -5.44
CA CYS A 104 -9.97 4.13 -4.68
C CYS A 104 -9.44 4.56 -3.30
N ALA A 105 -8.79 3.65 -2.59
CA ALA A 105 -8.19 3.93 -1.30
C ALA A 105 -7.02 2.99 -0.99
N SER A 106 -6.17 3.41 -0.07
CA SER A 106 -5.03 2.63 0.41
C SER A 106 -4.81 2.85 1.90
N PHE A 107 -4.46 1.78 2.62
CA PHE A 107 -4.02 1.85 4.01
C PHE A 107 -2.84 0.92 4.22
N PHE A 108 -1.68 1.50 4.50
CA PHE A 108 -0.45 0.77 4.84
C PHE A 108 -0.23 0.82 6.35
N PHE A 109 -0.48 -0.29 7.02
CA PHE A 109 -0.13 -0.44 8.43
C PHE A 109 1.37 -0.23 8.65
N SER A 110 1.73 0.14 9.88
CA SER A 110 3.11 0.21 10.32
C SER A 110 3.17 -0.04 11.81
N ARG A 111 3.90 -1.06 12.23
CA ARG A 111 4.01 -1.42 13.66
C ARG A 111 4.59 -0.30 14.52
N THR A 112 5.43 0.54 13.93
CA THR A 112 6.18 1.60 14.61
C THR A 112 5.47 2.96 14.63
N VAL A 113 4.33 3.11 13.94
CA VAL A 113 3.60 4.37 13.85
C VAL A 113 2.25 4.25 14.53
N ALA A 114 2.02 5.04 15.59
CA ALA A 114 0.85 4.90 16.47
C ALA A 114 -0.50 4.94 15.73
N MET A 115 -0.67 5.81 14.73
CA MET A 115 -1.93 5.88 13.96
C MET A 115 -2.10 4.76 12.93
N ARG A 116 -1.04 3.97 12.68
CA ARG A 116 -0.99 2.93 11.65
C ARG A 116 -0.70 1.55 12.24
N ASN A 117 -0.53 1.43 13.55
CA ASN A 117 -0.25 0.17 14.23
C ASN A 117 -1.52 -0.47 14.83
N ASN A 118 -2.69 0.15 14.63
CA ASN A 118 -3.98 -0.34 15.11
C ASN A 118 -5.09 0.01 14.11
N TYR A 119 -6.29 -0.52 14.34
CA TYR A 119 -7.41 -0.43 13.40
C TYR A 119 -8.27 0.83 13.55
N THR A 120 -8.05 1.65 14.59
CA THR A 120 -8.93 2.77 14.95
C THR A 120 -9.12 3.77 13.81
N HIS A 121 -8.06 4.02 13.04
CA HIS A 121 -8.08 4.95 11.92
C HIS A 121 -8.28 4.28 10.56
N LEU A 122 -8.43 2.95 10.50
CA LEU A 122 -8.48 2.23 9.24
C LEU A 122 -9.64 2.74 8.37
N PHE A 123 -10.88 2.62 8.85
CA PHE A 123 -12.02 2.95 8.02
C PHE A 123 -12.21 4.45 7.85
N SER A 124 -11.97 5.29 8.87
CA SER A 124 -12.00 6.76 8.68
C SER A 124 -11.08 7.23 7.55
N THR A 125 -9.87 6.66 7.48
CA THR A 125 -8.88 6.96 6.44
C THR A 125 -9.29 6.41 5.07
N ILE A 126 -9.93 5.23 5.01
CA ILE A 126 -10.46 4.66 3.76
C ILE A 126 -11.65 5.48 3.25
N ILE A 127 -12.60 5.85 4.11
CA ILE A 127 -13.78 6.65 3.76
C ILE A 127 -13.35 8.02 3.25
N TYR A 128 -12.34 8.63 3.90
CA TYR A 128 -11.74 9.87 3.43
C TYR A 128 -11.29 9.77 1.98
N GLN A 129 -10.52 8.74 1.64
CA GLN A 129 -10.05 8.51 0.27
C GLN A 129 -11.19 8.16 -0.71
N ILE A 130 -12.20 7.41 -0.28
CA ILE A 130 -13.38 7.08 -1.11
C ILE A 130 -14.14 8.34 -1.52
N VAL A 131 -14.38 9.27 -0.60
CA VAL A 131 -15.08 10.53 -0.92
C VAL A 131 -14.28 11.39 -1.88
N LEU A 132 -12.95 11.38 -1.78
CA LEU A 132 -12.09 12.06 -2.76
C LEU A 132 -12.11 11.38 -4.14
N ALA A 133 -12.13 10.05 -4.17
CA ALA A 133 -12.10 9.25 -5.39
C ALA A 133 -13.48 9.14 -6.08
N ILE A 134 -14.56 9.21 -5.32
CA ILE A 134 -15.96 9.07 -5.74
C ILE A 134 -16.80 10.13 -4.99
N PRO A 135 -16.75 11.41 -5.42
CA PRO A 135 -17.43 12.52 -4.74
C PRO A 135 -18.94 12.32 -4.56
N GLU A 136 -19.58 11.51 -5.41
CA GLU A 136 -21.00 11.13 -5.30
C GLU A 136 -21.35 10.41 -3.99
N THR A 137 -20.36 9.84 -3.29
CA THR A 137 -20.54 9.22 -1.97
C THR A 137 -20.64 10.25 -0.84
N LYS A 138 -20.10 11.47 -1.02
CA LYS A 138 -20.04 12.52 0.01
C LYS A 138 -21.37 12.78 0.72
N PRO A 139 -22.50 13.04 0.02
CA PRO A 139 -23.76 13.37 0.70
C PRO A 139 -24.26 12.23 1.60
N PHE A 140 -24.07 10.98 1.18
CA PHE A 140 -24.51 9.81 1.94
C PHE A 140 -23.61 9.55 3.16
N VAL A 141 -22.30 9.76 3.03
CA VAL A 141 -21.36 9.68 4.16
C VAL A 141 -21.67 10.76 5.19
N VAL A 142 -21.88 12.00 4.75
CA VAL A 142 -22.24 13.12 5.66
C VAL A 142 -23.56 12.81 6.37
N GLN A 143 -24.58 12.36 5.64
CA GLN A 143 -25.86 12.00 6.22
C GLN A 143 -25.74 10.87 7.27
N ALA A 144 -24.90 9.86 7.02
CA ALA A 144 -24.66 8.78 7.97
C ALA A 144 -24.04 9.29 9.28
N ILE A 145 -23.06 10.20 9.18
CA ILE A 145 -22.39 10.81 10.34
C ILE A 145 -23.34 11.74 11.09
N GLU A 146 -24.11 12.58 10.39
CA GLU A 146 -25.08 13.49 11.03
C GLU A 146 -26.19 12.73 11.78
N LYS A 147 -26.59 11.57 11.26
CA LYS A 147 -27.57 10.69 11.90
C LYS A 147 -27.01 10.04 13.17
N ASP A 148 -25.71 9.74 13.20
CA ASP A 148 -25.06 9.06 14.32
C ASP A 148 -23.61 9.54 14.50
N LEU A 149 -23.43 10.48 15.43
CA LEU A 149 -22.11 11.05 15.74
C LEU A 149 -21.16 10.05 16.41
N THR A 150 -21.66 8.90 16.88
CA THR A 150 -20.84 7.88 17.55
C THR A 150 -20.23 6.87 16.56
N LEU A 151 -20.53 6.99 15.27
CA LEU A 151 -20.27 5.96 14.26
C LEU A 151 -18.81 5.50 14.20
N PHE A 152 -17.83 6.40 14.37
CA PHE A 152 -16.40 6.05 14.38
C PHE A 152 -15.93 5.29 15.63
N SER A 153 -16.73 5.29 16.69
CA SER A 153 -16.48 4.52 17.93
C SER A 153 -17.20 3.17 17.95
N GLN A 154 -18.05 2.90 16.97
CA GLN A 154 -18.79 1.63 16.87
C GLN A 154 -17.93 0.52 16.29
N SER A 155 -18.50 -0.69 16.23
CA SER A 155 -17.79 -1.84 15.68
C SER A 155 -17.37 -1.60 14.22
N LEU A 156 -16.26 -2.21 13.83
CA LEU A 156 -15.76 -2.17 12.45
C LEU A 156 -16.79 -2.67 11.43
N GLU A 157 -17.66 -3.60 11.82
CA GLU A 157 -18.78 -4.08 11.00
C GLU A 157 -19.83 -3.01 10.73
N VAL A 158 -20.16 -2.18 11.73
CA VAL A 158 -21.09 -1.07 11.53
C VAL A 158 -20.44 0.03 10.72
N GLN A 159 -19.17 0.37 11.01
CA GLN A 159 -18.43 1.38 10.26
C GLN A 159 -18.35 1.04 8.76
N ILE A 160 -17.96 -0.19 8.39
CA ILE A 160 -17.86 -0.57 6.97
C ILE A 160 -19.23 -0.54 6.28
N ARG A 161 -20.30 -0.96 6.96
CA ARG A 161 -21.64 -0.95 6.39
C ARG A 161 -22.13 0.48 6.18
N SER A 162 -22.17 1.29 7.24
CA SER A 162 -22.82 2.60 7.23
C SER A 162 -21.99 3.71 6.57
N LEU A 163 -20.65 3.58 6.55
CA LEU A 163 -19.79 4.61 5.98
C LEU A 163 -19.18 4.24 4.62
N ILE A 164 -19.17 2.97 4.25
CA ILE A 164 -18.58 2.51 2.97
C ILE A 164 -19.66 1.89 2.08
N LEU A 165 -20.31 0.80 2.52
CA LEU A 165 -21.22 0.04 1.67
C LEU A 165 -22.49 0.82 1.32
N ASP A 166 -23.21 1.32 2.32
CA ASP A 166 -24.47 2.02 2.12
C ASP A 166 -24.26 3.30 1.26
N PRO A 167 -23.26 4.16 1.53
CA PRO A 167 -22.95 5.30 0.66
C PRO A 167 -22.63 4.93 -0.79
N LEU A 168 -21.85 3.87 -1.02
CA LEU A 168 -21.54 3.40 -2.38
C LEU A 168 -22.79 2.90 -3.10
N VAL A 169 -23.63 2.11 -2.43
CA VAL A 169 -24.88 1.59 -3.00
C VAL A 169 -25.83 2.72 -3.36
N HIS A 170 -25.98 3.71 -2.47
CA HIS A 170 -26.84 4.85 -2.73
C HIS A 170 -26.31 5.71 -3.88
N ALA A 171 -25.02 6.03 -3.89
CA ALA A 171 -24.39 6.78 -4.98
C ALA A 171 -24.57 6.09 -6.35
N MET A 172 -24.39 4.76 -6.40
CA MET A 172 -24.62 3.95 -7.60
C MET A 172 -26.09 3.95 -8.06
N SER A 173 -27.03 4.03 -7.13
CA SER A 173 -28.48 3.98 -7.41
C SER A 173 -29.04 5.32 -7.86
N THR A 174 -28.46 6.43 -7.40
CA THR A 174 -28.89 7.79 -7.75
C THR A 174 -28.15 8.36 -8.96
N GLY A 175 -26.94 7.86 -9.24
CA GLY A 175 -26.12 8.29 -10.37
C GLY A 175 -26.57 7.67 -11.69
N ALA A 176 -27.53 8.29 -12.37
CA ALA A 176 -27.84 8.03 -13.78
C ALA A 176 -26.64 8.44 -14.66
N GLY A 177 -25.56 7.65 -14.65
CA GLY A 177 -24.33 8.00 -15.35
C GLY A 177 -23.03 7.38 -14.83
N LEU A 178 -23.04 6.60 -13.74
CA LEU A 178 -21.86 5.85 -13.24
C LEU A 178 -21.54 4.66 -14.16
N SER A 179 -21.30 4.98 -15.44
CA SER A 179 -20.95 4.05 -16.49
C SER A 179 -19.52 3.56 -16.26
N ARG A 180 -19.40 2.46 -15.50
CA ARG A 180 -18.32 1.45 -15.55
C ARG A 180 -16.86 1.89 -15.33
N LYS A 181 -16.56 3.12 -14.91
CA LYS A 181 -15.17 3.61 -14.71
C LYS A 181 -14.86 4.19 -13.33
N LEU A 182 -15.59 3.82 -12.29
CA LEU A 182 -15.20 4.21 -10.94
C LEU A 182 -13.93 3.48 -10.50
N PRO A 183 -13.07 4.11 -9.68
CA PRO A 183 -12.00 3.40 -9.01
C PRO A 183 -12.60 2.40 -8.02
N GLN A 184 -12.21 1.14 -8.14
CA GLN A 184 -12.78 0.04 -7.34
C GLN A 184 -11.76 -0.66 -6.44
N LEU A 185 -10.48 -0.30 -6.54
CA LEU A 185 -9.44 -0.99 -5.78
C LEU A 185 -9.22 -0.31 -4.44
N ILE A 186 -9.43 -1.05 -3.36
CA ILE A 186 -8.98 -0.68 -2.01
C ILE A 186 -7.81 -1.59 -1.65
N LEU A 187 -6.69 -1.02 -1.22
CA LEU A 187 -5.51 -1.76 -0.78
C LEU A 187 -5.33 -1.64 0.73
N ILE A 188 -5.11 -2.78 1.39
CA ILE A 188 -4.76 -2.85 2.80
C ILE A 188 -3.49 -3.68 2.90
N ASP A 189 -2.38 -3.07 3.32
CA ASP A 189 -1.07 -3.72 3.46
C ASP A 189 -0.66 -3.83 4.93
N GLY A 190 0.01 -4.92 5.29
CA GLY A 190 0.61 -5.08 6.62
C GLY A 190 -0.41 -5.33 7.74
N LEU A 191 -1.50 -6.08 7.50
CA LEU A 191 -2.45 -6.41 8.58
C LEU A 191 -1.77 -7.03 9.81
N ASP A 192 -0.70 -7.80 9.61
CA ASP A 192 0.15 -8.40 10.65
C ASP A 192 1.00 -7.38 11.43
N GLU A 193 1.05 -6.14 10.98
CA GLU A 193 1.66 -5.01 11.68
C GLU A 193 0.70 -4.32 12.66
N CYS A 194 -0.60 -4.63 12.60
CA CYS A 194 -1.55 -4.25 13.66
C CYS A 194 -1.17 -4.97 14.97
N VAL A 195 -0.82 -4.21 16.01
CA VAL A 195 -0.21 -4.75 17.24
C VAL A 195 -1.12 -5.70 18.00
N ASN A 196 -2.43 -5.51 17.89
CA ASN A 196 -3.42 -6.26 18.63
C ASN A 196 -4.07 -7.33 17.74
N LYS A 197 -4.07 -8.60 18.20
CA LYS A 197 -4.68 -9.74 17.48
C LYS A 197 -6.20 -9.63 17.39
N GLU A 198 -6.86 -9.18 18.46
CA GLU A 198 -8.31 -8.92 18.46
C GLU A 198 -8.68 -7.90 17.37
N GLY A 199 -7.83 -6.90 17.14
CA GLY A 199 -7.96 -5.89 16.09
C GLY A 199 -7.83 -6.47 14.70
N GLN A 200 -6.83 -7.34 14.47
CA GLN A 200 -6.69 -8.07 13.21
C GLN A 200 -7.95 -8.92 12.93
N VAL A 201 -8.43 -9.65 13.95
CA VAL A 201 -9.65 -10.45 13.84
C VAL A 201 -10.87 -9.58 13.57
N ALA A 202 -10.99 -8.42 14.22
CA ALA A 202 -12.10 -7.49 14.00
C ALA A 202 -12.11 -6.95 12.57
N ILE A 203 -10.95 -6.61 12.01
CA ILE A 203 -10.82 -6.20 10.60
C ILE A 203 -11.29 -7.33 9.67
N LEU A 204 -10.79 -8.55 9.89
CA LEU A 204 -11.16 -9.71 9.05
C LEU A 204 -12.65 -10.01 9.13
N LYS A 205 -13.25 -9.94 10.33
CA LYS A 205 -14.70 -10.09 10.51
C LYS A 205 -15.47 -9.03 9.74
N ALA A 206 -15.10 -7.76 9.88
CA ALA A 206 -15.75 -6.66 9.16
C ALA A 206 -15.68 -6.82 7.64
N ILE A 207 -14.52 -7.21 7.11
CA ILE A 207 -14.34 -7.47 5.67
C ILE A 207 -15.16 -8.71 5.23
N SER A 208 -15.24 -9.75 6.06
CA SER A 208 -16.00 -10.97 5.75
C SER A 208 -17.52 -10.75 5.72
N CYS A 209 -18.02 -9.79 6.53
CA CYS A 209 -19.43 -9.42 6.58
C CYS A 209 -19.98 -8.87 5.25
N ILE A 210 -19.11 -8.49 4.31
CA ILE A 210 -19.51 -7.98 2.99
C ILE A 210 -20.04 -9.10 2.06
N LYS A 211 -20.15 -10.37 2.51
CA LYS A 211 -20.59 -11.53 1.68
C LYS A 211 -19.84 -11.61 0.34
N LEU A 212 -18.56 -11.29 0.36
CA LEU A 212 -17.71 -11.28 -0.83
C LEU A 212 -17.03 -12.63 -1.02
N LEU A 213 -16.88 -13.05 -2.28
CA LEU A 213 -16.02 -14.17 -2.62
C LEU A 213 -14.56 -13.73 -2.56
N THR A 214 -13.73 -14.52 -1.89
CA THR A 214 -12.28 -14.28 -1.74
C THR A 214 -11.50 -15.16 -2.69
N THR A 215 -10.56 -14.57 -3.42
CA THR A 215 -9.50 -15.30 -4.13
C THR A 215 -8.19 -15.10 -3.38
N SER A 216 -7.32 -16.10 -3.39
CA SER A 216 -6.01 -16.01 -2.72
C SER A 216 -4.91 -16.15 -3.76
N LEU A 217 -3.87 -15.35 -3.61
CA LEU A 217 -2.72 -15.32 -4.48
C LEU A 217 -1.48 -15.56 -3.62
N ALA A 218 -0.88 -16.74 -3.78
CA ALA A 218 0.29 -17.16 -3.02
C ALA A 218 1.56 -16.60 -3.66
N LEU A 219 2.46 -16.01 -2.87
CA LEU A 219 3.85 -15.76 -3.25
C LEU A 219 4.69 -17.00 -2.93
N ASP A 220 4.36 -18.13 -3.55
CA ASP A 220 5.07 -19.39 -3.37
C ASP A 220 5.99 -19.72 -4.55
N GLN A 221 6.53 -20.95 -4.57
CA GLN A 221 7.48 -21.40 -5.59
C GLN A 221 6.91 -21.39 -7.03
N SER A 222 5.58 -21.34 -7.20
CA SER A 222 4.94 -21.30 -8.53
C SER A 222 5.27 -20.03 -9.34
N ILE A 223 5.73 -18.97 -8.68
CA ILE A 223 6.15 -17.70 -9.32
C ILE A 223 7.68 -17.67 -9.55
N ASN A 224 8.39 -18.76 -9.23
CA ASN A 224 9.85 -18.88 -9.29
C ASN A 224 10.58 -17.66 -8.68
N PRO A 225 10.48 -17.44 -7.36
CA PRO A 225 11.11 -16.31 -6.69
C PRO A 225 12.62 -16.27 -6.90
N ASN A 226 13.27 -17.42 -7.09
CA ASN A 226 14.70 -17.50 -7.39
C ASN A 226 15.03 -16.82 -8.72
N LYS A 227 14.17 -16.93 -9.74
CA LYS A 227 14.39 -16.25 -11.03
C LYS A 227 14.29 -14.74 -10.88
N ASP A 228 13.29 -14.24 -10.16
CA ASP A 228 13.17 -12.82 -9.88
C ASP A 228 14.36 -12.30 -9.04
N ILE A 229 14.85 -13.08 -8.07
CA ILE A 229 16.04 -12.73 -7.27
C ILE A 229 17.31 -12.72 -8.14
N GLU A 230 17.45 -13.67 -9.06
CA GLU A 230 18.56 -13.70 -10.02
C GLU A 230 18.58 -12.42 -10.87
N VAL A 231 17.41 -12.03 -11.42
CA VAL A 231 17.26 -10.81 -12.21
C VAL A 231 17.60 -9.56 -11.38
N PHE A 232 17.11 -9.49 -10.14
CA PHE A 232 17.43 -8.40 -9.21
C PHE A 232 18.94 -8.29 -8.98
N LEU A 233 19.58 -9.38 -8.57
CA LEU A 233 21.02 -9.41 -8.27
C LEU A 233 21.83 -8.98 -9.48
N ARG A 234 21.54 -9.53 -10.68
CA ARG A 234 22.25 -9.17 -11.91
C ARG A 234 22.12 -7.69 -12.23
N SER A 235 20.93 -7.12 -12.07
CA SER A 235 20.73 -5.68 -12.28
C SER A 235 21.53 -4.85 -11.30
N CYS A 236 21.49 -5.17 -10.00
CA CYS A 236 22.28 -4.46 -8.98
C CYS A 236 23.79 -4.53 -9.26
N PHE A 237 24.28 -5.69 -9.69
CA PHE A 237 25.70 -5.83 -10.06
C PHE A 237 26.08 -5.01 -11.31
N ILE A 238 25.17 -4.90 -12.29
CA ILE A 238 25.36 -3.99 -13.44
C ILE A 238 25.45 -2.55 -12.96
N ASP A 239 24.55 -2.12 -12.07
CA ASP A 239 24.54 -0.77 -11.51
C ASP A 239 25.83 -0.48 -10.72
N ILE A 240 26.31 -1.42 -9.91
CA ILE A 240 27.60 -1.31 -9.21
C ILE A 240 28.74 -1.19 -10.22
N LYS A 241 28.76 -2.02 -11.26
CA LYS A 241 29.81 -1.99 -12.30
C LYS A 241 29.86 -0.65 -13.04
N GLN A 242 28.71 -0.02 -13.26
CA GLN A 242 28.61 1.28 -13.94
C GLN A 242 28.92 2.47 -13.03
N SER A 243 28.55 2.38 -11.75
CA SER A 243 28.70 3.48 -10.78
C SER A 243 30.06 3.50 -10.06
N HIS A 244 30.78 2.37 -10.02
CA HIS A 244 32.06 2.30 -9.34
C HIS A 244 33.20 2.84 -10.21
N THR A 245 33.89 3.86 -9.70
CA THR A 245 34.96 4.60 -10.40
C THR A 245 36.36 4.04 -10.13
N MET A 246 36.52 3.13 -9.16
CA MET A 246 37.83 2.82 -8.57
C MET A 246 38.52 1.57 -9.13
N ARG A 247 37.83 0.71 -9.91
CA ARG A 247 38.44 -0.46 -10.58
C ARG A 247 37.70 -0.85 -11.85
N PRO A 248 38.42 -1.22 -12.94
CA PRO A 248 37.81 -1.92 -14.06
C PRO A 248 37.40 -3.33 -13.61
N PHE A 249 36.10 -3.58 -13.52
CA PHE A 249 35.59 -4.93 -13.32
C PHE A 249 35.76 -5.77 -14.60
N SER A 250 36.06 -7.05 -14.44
CA SER A 250 36.02 -8.02 -15.56
C SER A 250 34.66 -8.00 -16.27
N GLU A 251 34.63 -8.33 -17.56
CA GLU A 251 33.39 -8.57 -18.30
C GLU A 251 32.54 -9.67 -17.65
N LEU A 252 33.20 -10.67 -17.06
CA LEU A 252 32.58 -11.81 -16.38
C LEU A 252 32.25 -11.55 -14.91
N TRP A 253 32.36 -10.30 -14.43
CA TRP A 253 32.03 -9.97 -13.05
C TRP A 253 30.55 -9.54 -12.90
N PRO A 254 29.84 -10.06 -11.88
CA PRO A 254 30.20 -11.23 -11.08
C PRO A 254 30.04 -12.53 -11.90
N SER A 255 30.74 -13.58 -11.49
CA SER A 255 30.57 -14.89 -12.13
C SER A 255 29.17 -15.46 -11.87
N ASN A 256 28.70 -16.34 -12.75
CA ASN A 256 27.42 -17.03 -12.54
C ASN A 256 27.39 -17.83 -11.24
N ASP A 257 28.51 -18.44 -10.84
CA ASP A 257 28.61 -19.17 -9.56
C ASP A 257 28.32 -18.28 -8.34
N VAL A 258 28.72 -17.00 -8.39
CA VAL A 258 28.42 -16.03 -7.33
C VAL A 258 26.92 -15.72 -7.32
N ILE A 259 26.32 -15.46 -8.48
CA ILE A 259 24.88 -15.22 -8.60
C ILE A 259 24.09 -16.43 -8.07
N ASP A 260 24.42 -17.63 -8.53
CA ASP A 260 23.73 -18.87 -8.14
C ASP A 260 23.86 -19.15 -6.64
N THR A 261 25.04 -18.88 -6.07
CA THR A 261 25.26 -18.99 -4.62
C THR A 261 24.38 -18.02 -3.85
N LEU A 262 24.29 -16.76 -4.29
CA LEU A 262 23.46 -15.75 -3.64
C LEU A 262 21.96 -16.06 -3.76
N VAL A 263 21.52 -16.50 -4.94
CA VAL A 263 20.14 -16.97 -5.18
C VAL A 263 19.83 -18.15 -4.26
N LYS A 264 20.70 -19.16 -4.19
CA LYS A 264 20.52 -20.33 -3.31
C LYS A 264 20.43 -19.92 -1.84
N ARG A 265 21.30 -19.03 -1.38
CA ARG A 265 21.30 -18.54 0.01
C ARG A 265 20.06 -17.72 0.35
N SER A 266 19.49 -17.00 -0.62
CA SER A 266 18.27 -16.21 -0.41
C SER A 266 17.08 -17.07 0.02
N SER A 267 17.06 -18.36 -0.35
CA SER A 267 15.92 -19.26 -0.09
C SER A 267 14.58 -18.67 -0.55
N GLY A 268 14.58 -17.92 -1.66
CA GLY A 268 13.39 -17.25 -2.20
C GLY A 268 12.99 -15.95 -1.47
N GLN A 269 13.80 -15.46 -0.52
CA GLN A 269 13.53 -14.25 0.26
C GLN A 269 14.28 -13.04 -0.30
N PHE A 270 13.53 -12.04 -0.78
CA PHE A 270 14.09 -10.82 -1.35
C PHE A 270 14.85 -9.97 -0.33
N ILE A 271 14.47 -10.03 0.94
CA ILE A 271 15.16 -9.30 2.01
C ILE A 271 16.64 -9.69 2.13
N TYR A 272 16.97 -10.96 1.89
CA TYR A 272 18.36 -11.40 1.87
C TYR A 272 19.13 -10.72 0.73
N ALA A 273 18.58 -10.79 -0.49
CA ALA A 273 19.24 -10.23 -1.67
C ALA A 273 19.41 -8.71 -1.54
N SER A 274 18.40 -8.00 -1.06
CA SER A 274 18.48 -6.54 -0.89
C SER A 274 19.53 -6.13 0.15
N VAL A 275 19.65 -6.87 1.26
CA VAL A 275 20.67 -6.62 2.28
C VAL A 275 22.09 -6.87 1.74
N VAL A 276 22.30 -7.94 0.97
CA VAL A 276 23.62 -8.24 0.37
C VAL A 276 24.04 -7.18 -0.65
N MET A 277 23.09 -6.58 -1.37
CA MET A 277 23.36 -5.52 -2.35
C MET A 277 23.50 -4.12 -1.73
N LYS A 278 23.25 -3.95 -0.42
CA LYS A 278 23.47 -2.65 0.23
C LYS A 278 24.96 -2.36 0.43
N PRO A 279 25.42 -1.12 0.22
CA PRO A 279 26.79 -0.76 0.52
C PRO A 279 27.17 -1.00 1.99
N PRO A 280 28.44 -1.29 2.29
CA PRO A 280 28.90 -1.59 3.66
C PRO A 280 28.66 -0.44 4.66
N HIS A 281 28.71 0.81 4.20
CA HIS A 281 28.47 1.98 5.05
C HIS A 281 27.00 2.15 5.46
N GLU A 282 26.07 1.49 4.76
CA GLU A 282 24.65 1.48 5.09
C GLU A 282 24.24 0.26 5.94
N THR A 283 25.17 -0.65 6.26
CA THR A 283 24.89 -1.87 7.05
C THR A 283 25.92 -2.07 8.19
N PRO A 284 25.77 -1.35 9.32
CA PRO A 284 26.62 -1.56 10.49
C PRO A 284 26.48 -3.00 11.02
N GLY A 285 27.58 -3.77 11.04
CA GLY A 285 27.59 -5.15 11.53
C GLY A 285 27.42 -6.25 10.48
N CYS A 286 27.45 -5.92 9.18
CA CYS A 286 27.40 -6.93 8.12
C CYS A 286 28.63 -7.87 8.17
N ASP A 287 28.41 -9.17 7.93
CA ASP A 287 29.43 -10.22 7.99
C ASP A 287 30.63 -9.92 7.08
N SER A 288 31.84 -9.98 7.65
CA SER A 288 33.14 -9.89 6.96
C SER A 288 33.25 -10.72 5.66
N ARG A 289 32.42 -11.75 5.49
CA ARG A 289 32.34 -12.61 4.30
C ARG A 289 31.54 -12.05 3.12
N ILE A 290 30.80 -10.94 3.29
CA ILE A 290 30.08 -10.22 2.22
C ILE A 290 30.96 -9.09 1.62
N TYR A 291 31.96 -8.63 2.37
CA TYR A 291 32.95 -7.65 1.92
C TYR A 291 33.75 -8.01 0.65
N PRO A 292 33.99 -9.28 0.27
CA PRO A 292 34.68 -9.59 -0.98
C PRO A 292 33.95 -9.14 -2.25
N LEU A 293 32.63 -8.86 -2.18
CA LEU A 293 31.87 -8.34 -3.32
C LEU A 293 32.13 -6.84 -3.56
N TRP A 294 32.68 -6.14 -2.57
CA TRP A 294 32.91 -4.69 -2.57
C TRP A 294 34.41 -4.32 -2.48
N ARG A 295 35.32 -5.30 -2.58
CA ARG A 295 36.79 -5.11 -2.53
C ARG A 295 37.48 -5.35 -3.87
#